data_AF-A0A5A7NXT0-F1
#
_entry.id   AF-A0A5A7NXT0-F1
#
_cell.length_a   1.000
_cell.length_b   1.000
_cell.length_c   1.000
_cell.angle_alpha   90.00
_cell.angle_beta   90.00
_cell.angle_gamma   90.00
#
_symmetry.space_group_name_H-M   'P 1'
#
loop_
_entity.id
_entity.type
_entity.pdbx_description
1 polymer ?
#
loop_
_entity_poly.entity_id
_entity_poly.type
_entity_poly.pdbx_seq_one_letter_code
_entity_poly.pdbx_strand_id
1 'polypeptide(L)'
;MRKQSRKSSKLFVDKHDDLLRLKLYHFLNEFKNERIPEKDELYSFFVRKLGIRSIKACQEEIEFLEDNIVSHDGDLDPPATVLKGFVALIRYCRYLLFRFEDEEAGETQSPVAGEEN
;
A
#
# COMPACT_ATOMS: atom_id res chain seq x y z
N MET A 1 13.34 14.07 -40.63
CA MET A 1 13.67 13.29 -39.41
C MET A 1 14.04 14.27 -38.29
N ARG A 2 13.09 14.62 -37.40
CA ARG A 2 13.31 15.61 -36.33
C ARG A 2 14.08 14.95 -35.19
N LYS A 3 15.35 15.33 -35.03
CA LYS A 3 16.18 15.03 -33.85
C LYS A 3 15.50 15.59 -32.60
N GLN A 4 14.93 14.73 -31.77
CA GLN A 4 14.55 15.12 -30.41
C GLN A 4 15.79 15.02 -29.53
N SER A 5 16.59 16.08 -29.51
CA SER A 5 17.43 16.37 -28.36
C SER A 5 16.59 17.22 -27.41
N ARG A 6 16.06 16.60 -26.35
CA ARG A 6 15.55 17.34 -25.20
C ARG A 6 16.23 16.75 -23.97
N LYS A 7 17.34 17.41 -23.62
CA LYS A 7 17.84 17.70 -22.27
C LYS A 7 17.32 16.75 -21.21
N SER A 8 18.25 16.07 -20.52
CA SER A 8 18.03 15.41 -19.23
C SER A 8 17.25 16.33 -18.29
N SER A 9 15.92 16.26 -18.35
CA SER A 9 15.08 16.72 -17.27
C SER A 9 15.40 15.74 -16.15
N LYS A 10 16.24 16.17 -15.21
CA LYS A 10 16.18 15.66 -13.85
C LYS A 10 14.69 15.59 -13.54
N LEU A 11 14.12 14.39 -13.57
CA LEU A 11 12.75 14.15 -13.16
C LEU A 11 12.73 14.68 -11.74
N PHE A 12 12.07 15.80 -11.53
CA PHE A 12 11.98 16.42 -10.22
C PHE A 12 11.10 15.50 -9.40
N VAL A 13 11.74 14.63 -8.63
CA VAL A 13 11.03 13.84 -7.62
C VAL A 13 10.63 14.80 -6.52
N ASP A 14 9.36 14.77 -6.15
CA ASP A 14 8.89 15.59 -5.05
C ASP A 14 9.59 15.14 -3.76
N LYS A 15 9.98 16.10 -2.91
CA LYS A 15 10.70 15.78 -1.66
C LYS A 15 9.85 14.93 -0.73
N HIS A 16 8.52 15.05 -0.79
CA HIS A 16 7.60 14.20 -0.06
C HIS A 16 7.71 12.75 -0.53
N ASP A 17 7.72 12.53 -1.85
CA ASP A 17 7.82 11.20 -2.44
C ASP A 17 9.15 10.53 -2.08
N ASP A 18 10.26 11.30 -2.05
CA ASP A 18 11.56 10.81 -1.59
C ASP A 18 11.53 10.36 -0.13
N LEU A 19 10.86 11.13 0.75
CA LEU A 19 10.71 10.78 2.16
C LEU A 19 9.83 9.53 2.34
N LEU A 20 8.76 9.40 1.55
CA LEU A 20 7.92 8.20 1.56
C LEU A 20 8.70 6.98 1.09
N ARG A 21 9.48 7.12 0.02
CA ARG A 21 10.34 6.05 -0.49
C ARG A 21 11.38 5.62 0.54
N LEU A 22 12.02 6.58 1.23
CA LEU A 22 12.97 6.27 2.30
C LEU A 22 12.30 5.53 3.47
N LYS A 23 11.10 5.96 3.88
CA LYS A 23 10.34 5.30 4.96
C LYS A 23 9.88 3.90 4.55
N LEU A 24 9.51 3.68 3.29
CA LEU A 24 9.23 2.36 2.75
C LEU A 24 10.45 1.43 2.88
N TYR A 25 11.62 1.87 2.40
CA TYR A 25 12.85 1.09 2.50
C TYR A 25 13.24 0.77 3.95
N HIS A 26 12.99 1.71 4.86
CA HIS A 26 13.19 1.47 6.27
C HIS A 26 12.31 0.30 6.77
N PHE A 27 11.00 0.29 6.49
CA PHE A 27 10.13 -0.83 6.88
C PHE A 27 10.57 -2.16 6.25
N LEU A 28 10.94 -2.17 4.96
CA LEU A 28 11.44 -3.38 4.32
C LEU A 28 12.71 -3.91 5.01
N ASN A 29 13.59 -3.00 5.45
CA ASN A 29 14.77 -3.36 6.21
C ASN A 29 14.43 -3.88 7.62
N GLU A 30 13.42 -3.33 8.30
CA GLU A 30 12.95 -3.86 9.59
C GLU A 30 12.54 -5.32 9.45
N PHE A 31 11.64 -5.62 8.50
CA PHE A 31 11.18 -6.99 8.24
C PHE A 31 12.32 -7.93 7.85
N LYS A 32 13.27 -7.47 7.02
CA LYS A 32 14.46 -8.25 6.66
C LYS A 32 15.30 -8.64 7.89
N ASN A 33 15.32 -7.81 8.92
CA ASN A 33 16.04 -8.04 10.16
C ASN A 33 15.13 -8.59 11.28
N GLU A 34 14.00 -9.20 10.92
CA GLU A 34 13.05 -9.83 11.85
C GLU A 34 12.44 -8.86 12.88
N ARG A 35 12.47 -7.55 12.57
CA ARG A 35 11.84 -6.51 13.40
C ARG A 35 10.48 -6.16 12.80
N ILE A 36 9.47 -6.12 13.68
CA ILE A 36 8.10 -5.76 13.30
C ILE A 36 7.94 -4.25 13.51
N PRO A 37 7.60 -3.48 12.46
CA PRO A 37 7.32 -2.05 12.63
C PRO A 37 6.09 -1.79 13.50
N GLU A 38 6.13 -0.69 14.25
CA GLU A 38 5.02 -0.27 15.11
C GLU A 38 3.74 -0.01 14.31
N LYS A 39 2.60 -0.46 14.85
CA LYS A 39 1.28 -0.34 14.20
C LYS A 39 0.93 1.10 13.85
N ASP A 40 1.20 2.04 14.75
CA ASP A 40 0.88 3.47 14.55
C ASP A 40 1.72 4.10 13.44
N GLU A 41 2.97 3.66 13.28
CA GLU A 41 3.82 4.10 12.17
C GLU A 41 3.30 3.59 10.83
N LEU A 42 2.92 2.31 10.78
CA LEU A 42 2.33 1.70 9.59
C LEU A 42 1.00 2.38 9.24
N TYR A 43 0.15 2.66 10.22
CA TYR A 43 -1.09 3.41 10.01
C TYR A 43 -0.83 4.82 9.49
N SER A 44 0.11 5.55 10.09
CA SER A 44 0.51 6.88 9.58
C SER A 44 1.01 6.82 8.14
N PHE A 45 1.82 5.82 7.80
CA PHE A 45 2.39 5.69 6.47
C PHE A 45 1.33 5.27 5.43
N PHE A 46 0.66 4.14 5.62
CA PHE A 46 -0.27 3.57 4.64
C PHE A 46 -1.59 4.35 4.55
N VAL A 47 -2.20 4.66 5.69
CA VAL A 47 -3.56 5.24 5.72
C VAL A 47 -3.52 6.75 5.52
N ARG A 48 -2.63 7.44 6.26
CA ARG A 48 -2.60 8.90 6.26
C ARG A 48 -1.78 9.47 5.10
N LYS A 49 -0.60 8.91 4.81
CA LYS A 49 0.31 9.46 3.78
C LYS A 49 0.10 8.86 2.39
N LEU A 50 -0.01 7.54 2.26
CA LEU A 50 -0.26 6.88 0.98
C LEU A 50 -1.76 6.86 0.60
N GLY A 51 -2.66 7.04 1.56
CA GLY A 51 -4.09 7.08 1.28
C GLY A 51 -4.73 5.72 1.04
N ILE A 52 -4.07 4.62 1.41
CA ILE A 52 -4.60 3.26 1.34
C ILE A 52 -5.45 3.04 2.60
N ARG A 53 -6.77 3.18 2.47
CA ARG A 53 -7.69 3.35 3.61
C ARG A 53 -8.72 2.23 3.78
N SER A 54 -8.65 1.18 2.98
CA SER A 54 -9.61 0.08 3.06
C SER A 54 -9.02 -1.21 2.52
N ILE A 55 -9.68 -2.33 2.83
CA ILE A 55 -9.38 -3.65 2.26
C ILE A 55 -9.38 -3.60 0.72
N LYS A 56 -10.37 -2.92 0.13
CA LYS A 56 -10.48 -2.76 -1.33
C LYS A 56 -9.30 -1.99 -1.91
N ALA A 57 -8.91 -0.87 -1.29
CA ALA A 57 -7.75 -0.10 -1.74
C ALA A 57 -6.45 -0.91 -1.63
N CYS A 58 -6.30 -1.75 -0.59
CA CYS A 58 -5.18 -2.67 -0.51
C CYS A 58 -5.16 -3.69 -1.66
N GLN A 59 -6.32 -4.24 -2.05
CA GLN A 59 -6.41 -5.20 -3.15
C GLN A 59 -6.03 -4.55 -4.47
N GLU A 60 -6.61 -3.39 -4.78
CA GLU A 60 -6.32 -2.63 -6.01
C GLU A 60 -4.82 -2.30 -6.13
N GLU A 61 -4.19 -1.88 -5.02
CA GLU A 61 -2.76 -1.56 -5.02
C GLU A 61 -1.88 -2.82 -5.20
N ILE A 62 -2.25 -3.94 -4.58
CA ILE A 62 -1.52 -5.21 -4.76
C ILE A 62 -1.59 -5.67 -6.22
N GLU A 63 -2.80 -5.68 -6.80
CA GLU A 63 -3.02 -6.07 -8.19
C GLU A 63 -2.20 -5.19 -9.14
N PHE A 64 -2.26 -3.86 -8.94
CA PHE A 64 -1.47 -2.93 -9.72
C PHE A 64 0.04 -3.23 -9.64
N LEU A 65 0.58 -3.42 -8.44
CA LEU A 65 2.02 -3.70 -8.26
C LEU A 65 2.41 -5.05 -8.88
N GLU A 66 1.60 -6.09 -8.72
CA GLU A 66 1.85 -7.41 -9.29
C GLU A 66 1.82 -7.38 -10.82
N ASP A 67 0.85 -6.69 -11.41
CA ASP A 67 0.77 -6.48 -12.86
C ASP A 67 2.00 -5.74 -13.39
N ASN A 68 2.46 -4.70 -12.68
CA ASN A 68 3.67 -3.97 -13.07
C ASN A 68 4.92 -4.87 -13.02
N ILE A 69 5.06 -5.74 -12.00
CA ILE A 69 6.18 -6.67 -11.89
C ILE A 69 6.21 -7.66 -13.07
N VAL A 70 5.05 -8.22 -13.43
CA VAL A 70 4.93 -9.20 -14.53
C VAL A 70 5.14 -8.55 -15.89
N SER A 71 4.62 -7.33 -16.08
CA SER A 71 4.56 -6.69 -17.40
C SER A 71 5.89 -6.10 -17.89
N HIS A 72 6.87 -5.85 -17.00
CA HIS A 72 8.04 -5.02 -17.32
C HIS A 72 9.41 -5.74 -17.40
N ASP A 73 9.46 -7.07 -17.52
CA ASP A 73 10.65 -7.90 -17.81
C ASP A 73 12.00 -7.41 -17.21
N GLY A 74 11.99 -6.96 -15.96
CA GLY A 74 13.20 -6.57 -15.23
C GLY A 74 13.72 -5.14 -15.45
N ASP A 75 13.12 -4.33 -16.32
CA ASP A 75 13.44 -2.90 -16.46
C ASP A 75 12.54 -2.04 -15.54
N LEU A 76 12.61 -2.34 -14.24
CA LEU A 76 11.81 -1.68 -13.20
C LEU A 76 12.71 -0.84 -12.28
N ASP A 77 12.30 0.40 -12.06
CA ASP A 77 12.81 1.27 -11.00
C ASP A 77 11.66 1.65 -10.05
N PRO A 78 11.56 1.05 -8.85
CA PRO A 78 12.57 0.22 -8.17
C PRO A 78 12.58 -1.25 -8.64
N PRO A 79 13.65 -2.03 -8.33
CA PRO A 79 13.77 -3.42 -8.75
C PRO A 79 12.61 -4.31 -8.30
N ALA A 80 12.30 -5.36 -9.08
CA ALA A 80 11.20 -6.28 -8.81
C ALA A 80 11.22 -6.89 -7.39
N THR A 81 12.41 -7.12 -6.80
CA THR A 81 12.55 -7.62 -5.43
C THR A 81 12.03 -6.64 -4.39
N VAL A 82 12.26 -5.33 -4.59
CA VAL A 82 11.73 -4.25 -3.74
C VAL A 82 10.21 -4.19 -3.87
N LEU A 83 9.69 -4.24 -5.10
CA LEU A 83 8.25 -4.22 -5.35
C LEU A 83 7.55 -5.43 -4.71
N LYS A 84 8.12 -6.63 -4.82
CA LYS A 84 7.62 -7.83 -4.11
C LYS A 84 7.63 -7.64 -2.59
N GLY A 85 8.66 -7.01 -2.05
CA GLY A 85 8.71 -6.62 -0.64
C GLY A 85 7.58 -5.65 -0.27
N PHE A 86 7.29 -4.69 -1.13
CA PHE A 86 6.21 -3.73 -0.92
C PHE A 86 4.83 -4.41 -0.95
N VAL A 87 4.60 -5.32 -1.90
CA VAL A 87 3.40 -6.17 -1.94
C VAL A 87 3.22 -6.95 -0.64
N ALA A 88 4.29 -7.60 -0.15
CA ALA A 88 4.25 -8.33 1.12
C ALA A 88 3.91 -7.41 2.30
N LEU A 89 4.46 -6.19 2.32
CA LEU A 89 4.18 -5.19 3.35
C LEU A 89 2.72 -4.72 3.31
N ILE A 90 2.14 -4.49 2.12
CA ILE A 90 0.72 -4.14 1.98
C ILE A 90 -0.17 -5.30 2.46
N ARG A 91 0.16 -6.55 2.11
CA ARG A 91 -0.57 -7.74 2.60
C ARG A 91 -0.54 -7.82 4.13
N TYR A 92 0.61 -7.56 4.75
CA TYR A 92 0.74 -7.48 6.21
C TYR A 92 -0.12 -6.36 6.80
N CYS A 93 -0.03 -5.15 6.24
CA CYS A 93 -0.77 -3.99 6.73
C CYS A 93 -2.28 -4.17 6.56
N ARG A 94 -2.72 -4.83 5.48
CA ARG A 94 -4.13 -5.16 5.27
C ARG A 94 -4.68 -5.96 6.46
N TYR A 95 -3.96 -7.01 6.87
CA TYR A 95 -4.35 -7.81 8.02
C TYR A 95 -4.22 -7.04 9.33
N LEU A 96 -3.14 -6.29 9.54
CA LEU A 96 -2.92 -5.59 10.80
C LEU A 96 -3.91 -4.43 11.04
N LEU A 97 -4.26 -3.69 9.98
CA LEU A 97 -5.00 -2.43 10.06
C LEU A 97 -6.50 -2.61 9.78
N PHE A 98 -6.89 -3.52 8.88
CA PHE A 98 -8.26 -3.61 8.39
C PHE A 98 -8.95 -4.95 8.69
N ARG A 99 -8.36 -5.82 9.51
CA ARG A 99 -8.90 -7.16 9.81
C ARG A 99 -10.35 -7.19 10.31
N PHE A 100 -10.84 -6.11 10.92
CA PHE A 100 -12.19 -6.03 11.49
C PHE A 100 -13.14 -5.13 10.68
N GLU A 101 -12.70 -4.54 9.57
CA GLU A 101 -13.53 -3.63 8.76
C GLU A 101 -14.70 -4.35 8.06
N ASP A 102 -14.61 -5.68 7.88
CA ASP A 102 -15.67 -6.50 7.27
C ASP A 102 -16.76 -6.94 8.27
N GLU A 103 -16.53 -6.88 9.59
CA GLU A 103 -17.50 -7.36 10.61
C GLU A 103 -18.49 -6.27 11.06
N GLU A 104 -18.12 -4.99 10.97
CA GLU A 104 -18.89 -3.89 11.57
C GLU A 104 -20.04 -3.37 10.67
N ALA A 105 -20.17 -3.88 9.44
CA ALA A 105 -21.23 -3.50 8.50
C ALA A 105 -22.53 -4.34 8.62
N GLY A 106 -22.61 -5.27 9.59
CA GLY A 106 -23.67 -6.28 9.68
C GLY A 106 -24.69 -6.15 10.82
N GLU A 107 -24.52 -5.24 11.78
CA GLU A 107 -25.35 -5.23 13.00
C GLU A 107 -26.09 -3.91 13.23
N THR A 108 -27.11 -3.66 12.40
CA THR A 108 -28.32 -2.94 12.84
C THR A 108 -29.54 -3.59 12.20
N GLN A 109 -29.91 -4.78 12.65
CA GLN A 109 -31.31 -5.23 12.61
C GLN A 109 -31.90 -5.03 14.00
N SER A 110 -32.68 -3.97 14.14
CA SER A 110 -33.53 -3.72 15.31
C SER A 110 -34.46 -4.92 15.53
N PRO A 111 -34.72 -5.35 16.78
CA PRO A 111 -35.69 -6.39 17.03
C PRO A 111 -37.09 -5.83 16.73
N VAL A 112 -37.80 -6.46 15.79
CA VAL A 112 -39.23 -6.22 15.58
C VAL A 112 -39.94 -6.71 16.84
N ALA A 113 -40.32 -5.76 17.69
CA ALA A 113 -41.17 -6.01 18.84
C ALA A 113 -42.49 -6.62 18.36
N GLY A 114 -42.91 -7.69 19.02
CA GLY A 114 -44.15 -8.38 18.74
C GLY A 114 -45.36 -7.47 18.89
N GLU A 115 -46.31 -7.64 17.99
CA GLU A 115 -47.70 -7.25 18.23
C GLU A 115 -48.50 -8.51 18.47
N GLU A 116 -48.79 -8.73 19.76
CA GLU A 116 -49.80 -9.62 20.28
C GLU A 116 -51.02 -8.77 20.68
N ASN A 117 -52.03 -8.73 19.80
CA ASN A 117 -53.49 -8.87 20.05
C ASN A 117 -54.33 -8.38 18.87
#